data_AF-A0A031M5T8-F1
#
_entry.id   AF-A0A031M5T8-F1
#
_cell.length_a   1.000
_cell.length_b   1.000
_cell.length_c   1.000
_cell.angle_alpha   90.00
_cell.angle_beta   90.00
_cell.angle_gamma   90.00
#
_symmetry.space_group_name_H-M   'P 1'
#
loop_
_entity.id
_entity.type
_entity.pdbx_description
1 polymer ?
#
loop_
_entity_poly.entity_id
_entity_poly.type
_entity_poly.pdbx_seq_one_letter_code
_entity_poly.pdbx_strand_id
1 'polypeptide(L)' 'MADRMVELASSQPGFLGIESAREEVDITVSYWADIESITAWKANVEHREAQEKGRREWYSDFRVRISKVEREYGI' A
#
# COMPACT_ATOMS: atom_id res chain seq x y z
N MET A 1 6.93 11.24 -0.10
CA MET A 1 7.06 9.84 0.36
C MET A 1 5.97 8.96 -0.27
N ALA A 2 4.71 9.38 -0.23
CA ALA A 2 3.62 8.68 -0.91
C ALA A 2 3.94 8.37 -2.39
N ASP A 3 4.37 9.37 -3.18
CA ASP A 3 4.58 9.20 -4.62
C ASP A 3 5.68 8.17 -4.97
N ARG A 4 6.77 8.13 -4.19
CA ARG A 4 7.84 7.13 -4.36
C ARG A 4 7.35 5.72 -4.02
N MET A 5 6.54 5.56 -2.97
CA MET A 5 5.94 4.27 -2.63
C MET A 5 4.98 3.79 -3.72
N VAL A 6 4.26 4.72 -4.37
CA VAL A 6 3.40 4.41 -5.52
C VAL A 6 4.23 3.97 -6.73
N GLU A 7 5.28 4.69 -7.09
CA GLU A 7 6.17 4.30 -8.20
C GLU A 7 6.74 2.89 -7.98
N LEU A 8 7.23 2.62 -6.77
CA LEU A 8 7.80 1.33 -6.41
C LEU A 8 6.77 0.22 -6.46
N ALA A 9 5.58 0.42 -5.87
CA ALA A 9 4.48 -0.53 -5.95
C ALA A 9 4.09 -0.82 -7.41
N SER A 10 4.04 0.23 -8.25
CA SER A 10 3.66 0.12 -9.67
C SER A 10 4.63 -0.71 -10.51
N SER A 11 5.88 -0.85 -10.06
CA SER A 11 6.88 -1.71 -10.71
C SER A 11 6.82 -3.18 -10.29
N GLN A 12 6.04 -3.51 -9.26
CA GLN A 12 5.98 -4.87 -8.74
C GLN A 12 5.07 -5.76 -9.58
N PRO A 13 5.45 -7.03 -9.80
CA PRO A 13 4.54 -8.01 -10.37
C PRO A 13 3.23 -8.09 -9.56
N GLY A 14 2.10 -8.18 -10.27
CA GLY A 14 0.79 -8.32 -9.67
C GLY A 14 0.18 -7.04 -9.10
N PHE A 15 0.82 -5.87 -9.23
CA PHE A 15 0.19 -4.59 -8.90
C PHE A 15 -0.90 -4.24 -9.93
N LEU A 16 -2.08 -3.86 -9.45
CA LEU A 16 -3.25 -3.56 -10.28
C LEU A 16 -3.64 -2.08 -10.26
N GLY A 17 -3.25 -1.35 -9.22
CA GLY A 17 -3.59 0.06 -9.07
C GLY A 17 -3.51 0.53 -7.63
N ILE A 18 -3.70 1.83 -7.44
CA ILE A 18 -3.74 2.44 -6.12
C ILE A 18 -4.74 3.60 -6.09
N GLU A 19 -5.41 3.73 -4.96
CA GLU A 19 -6.28 4.85 -4.63
C GLU A 19 -5.80 5.47 -3.32
N SER A 20 -5.84 6.80 -3.25
CA SER A 20 -5.50 7.52 -2.03
C SER A 20 -6.52 8.62 -1.77
N ALA A 21 -6.98 8.72 -0.54
CA ALA A 21 -7.81 9.82 -0.06
C ALA A 21 -7.11 10.47 1.13
N ARG A 22 -7.07 11.81 1.14
CA ARG A 22 -6.49 12.61 2.21
C ARG A 22 -7.55 13.57 2.74
N GLU A 23 -8.07 13.24 3.91
CA GLU A 23 -9.13 13.95 4.63
C GLU A 23 -8.67 14.10 6.10
N GLU A 24 -9.56 13.95 7.10
CA GLU A 24 -9.15 13.82 8.50
C GLU A 24 -8.32 12.55 8.78
N VAL A 25 -8.48 11.52 7.93
CA VAL A 25 -7.68 10.28 7.96
C VAL A 25 -7.12 10.02 6.57
N ASP A 26 -5.80 9.87 6.49
CA ASP A 26 -5.13 9.48 5.25
C ASP A 26 -5.31 7.97 5.02
N ILE A 27 -5.96 7.61 3.90
CA ILE A 27 -6.14 6.22 3.48
C ILE A 27 -5.45 6.01 2.14
N THR A 28 -4.72 4.91 2.04
CA THR A 28 -4.14 4.42 0.79
C THR A 28 -4.51 2.95 0.61
N VAL A 29 -5.18 2.64 -0.51
CA VAL A 29 -5.57 1.28 -0.89
C VAL A 29 -4.79 0.91 -2.15
N SER A 30 -4.03 -0.18 -2.09
CA SER A 30 -3.35 -0.74 -3.27
C SER A 30 -4.00 -2.07 -3.63
N TYR A 31 -4.24 -2.27 -4.92
CA TYR A 31 -4.87 -3.45 -5.48
C TYR A 31 -3.81 -4.39 -6.06
N TRP A 32 -3.97 -5.68 -5.79
CA TRP A 32 -2.99 -6.69 -6.16
C TRP A 32 -3.69 -7.94 -6.68
N ALA A 33 -3.05 -8.66 -7.61
CA ALA A 33 -3.57 -9.86 -8.23
C ALA A 33 -3.77 -11.01 -7.23
N ASP A 34 -2.86 -11.14 -6.26
CA ASP A 34 -2.85 -12.24 -5.30
C ASP A 34 -2.06 -11.89 -4.02
N ILE A 35 -2.15 -12.80 -3.04
CA ILE A 35 -1.48 -12.65 -1.74
C ILE A 35 0.05 -12.77 -1.84
N GLU A 36 0.55 -13.48 -2.86
CA GLU A 36 1.96 -13.72 -3.09
C GLU A 36 2.65 -12.43 -3.53
N SER A 37 2.02 -11.69 -4.44
CA SER A 37 2.40 -10.36 -4.90
C SER A 37 2.40 -9.35 -3.75
N ILE A 38 1.37 -9.37 -2.89
CA ILE A 38 1.31 -8.53 -1.68
C ILE A 38 2.47 -8.86 -0.72
N THR A 39 2.78 -10.15 -0.56
CA THR A 39 3.85 -10.61 0.33
C THR A 39 5.21 -10.18 -0.19
N ALA A 40 5.45 -10.32 -1.50
CA ALA A 40 6.65 -9.84 -2.17
C ALA A 40 6.82 -8.32 -2.01
N TRP A 41 5.74 -7.56 -2.19
CA TRP A 41 5.74 -6.12 -1.99
C TRP A 41 6.05 -5.73 -0.54
N LYS A 42 5.41 -6.37 0.44
CA LYS A 42 5.67 -6.13 1.86
C LYS A 42 7.11 -6.44 2.25
N ALA A 43 7.74 -7.42 1.60
CA ALA A 43 9.13 -7.79 1.81
C ALA A 43 10.13 -6.83 1.14
N ASN A 44 9.66 -5.98 0.21
CA ASN A 44 10.50 -5.00 -0.48
C ASN A 44 11.12 -4.02 0.54
N VAL A 45 12.43 -3.82 0.40
CA VAL A 45 13.31 -3.17 1.37
C VAL A 45 12.92 -1.70 1.62
N GLU A 46 12.45 -0.98 0.61
CA GLU A 46 11.97 0.40 0.78
C GLU A 46 10.65 0.49 1.56
N HIS A 47 9.83 -0.56 1.55
CA HIS A 47 8.65 -0.65 2.43
C HIS A 47 9.07 -0.86 3.89
N ARG A 48 10.21 -1.53 4.15
CA ARG A 48 10.79 -1.67 5.49
C ARG A 48 11.42 -0.37 5.97
N GLU A 49 12.15 0.34 5.12
CA GLU A 49 12.74 1.64 5.45
C GLU A 49 11.67 2.72 5.67
N ALA A 50 10.61 2.74 4.86
CA ALA A 50 9.45 3.60 5.07
C ALA A 50 8.71 3.26 6.37
N GLN A 51 8.61 1.97 6.74
CA GLN A 51 8.08 1.55 8.03
C GLN A 51 8.98 1.97 9.19
N GLU A 52 10.30 1.83 9.09
CA GLU A 52 11.25 2.22 10.14
C GLU A 52 11.28 3.73 10.35
N LYS A 53 11.29 4.50 9.25
CA LYS A 53 11.30 5.97 9.30
C LYS A 53 9.94 6.52 9.73
N GLY A 54 8.85 5.94 9.22
CA GLY A 54 7.49 6.28 9.66
C GLY A 54 7.24 5.94 11.13
N ARG A 55 7.76 4.82 11.65
CA ARG A 55 7.72 4.47 13.08
C ARG A 55 8.34 5.53 13.98
N ARG A 56 9.35 6.25 13.46
CA ARG A 56 10.12 7.22 14.24
C ARG A 56 9.52 8.63 14.25
N GLU A 57 8.75 8.99 13.23
CA GLU A 57 8.31 10.39 13.03
C GLU A 57 6.79 10.57 12.84
N TRP A 58 6.03 9.58 12.33
CA TRP A 58 4.65 9.80 11.84
C TRP A 58 3.59 8.80 12.32
N TYR A 59 3.98 7.60 12.78
CA TYR A 59 3.04 6.50 13.03
C TYR A 59 2.80 6.21 14.51
N SER A 60 2.09 7.10 15.23
CA SER A 60 1.54 6.73 16.54
C SER A 60 0.42 5.69 16.41
N ASP A 61 -0.36 5.71 15.31
CA ASP A 61 -1.43 4.75 15.05
C ASP A 61 -1.69 4.57 13.54
N PHE A 62 -1.31 3.43 12.97
CA PHE A 62 -1.78 3.01 11.64
C PHE A 62 -2.20 1.54 11.65
N ARG A 63 -3.04 1.18 10.68
CA ARG A 63 -3.48 -0.20 10.49
C ARG A 63 -3.36 -0.58 9.02
N VAL A 64 -2.74 -1.72 8.77
CA VAL A 64 -2.74 -2.35 7.44
C VAL A 64 -3.77 -3.47 7.46
N ARG A 65 -4.62 -3.51 6.43
CA ARG A 65 -5.60 -4.58 6.22
C ARG A 65 -5.36 -5.18 4.85
N ILE A 66 -5.39 -6.51 4.78
CA ILE A 66 -5.42 -7.25 3.53
C ILE A 66 -6.85 -7.77 3.38
N SER A 67 -7.47 -7.51 2.23
CA SER A 67 -8.85 -7.88 1.96
C SER A 67 -8.98 -8.36 0.53
N LYS A 68 -9.88 -9.33 0.31
CA LYS A 68 -10.19 -9.84 -1.02
C LYS A 68 -11.37 -9.06 -1.59
N VAL A 69 -11.18 -8.45 -2.76
CA VAL A 69 -12.29 -7.87 -3.52
C VAL A 69 -13.03 -9.01 -4.20
N GLU A 70 -14.27 -9.25 -3.78
CA GLU A 70 -15.11 -10.29 -4.39
C GLU A 70 -15.85 -9.78 -5.63
N ARG A 71 -16.21 -8.49 -5.64
CA ARG A 71 -16.90 -7.79 -6.73
C ARG A 71 -16.57 -6.31 -6.67
N GLU A 72 -16.44 -5.70 -7.85
CA GLU A 72 -16.36 -4.25 -8.03
C GLU A 72 -17.44 -3.84 -9.03
N TYR A 73 -18.11 -2.73 -8.78
CA TYR A 73 -19.08 -2.13 -9.69
C TYR A 73 -18.67 -0.68 -9.95
N GLY A 74 -18.59 -0.29 -11.21
CA GLY A 74 -18.31 1.08 -11.65
C GLY A 74 -19.43 1.60 -12.55
N ILE A 75 -19.50 2.92 -12.69
CA ILE A 75 -20.34 3.59 -13.72
C ILE A 75 -19.69 3.42 -15.09
#